data_AF-A0A5P9P9S2-F1
#
_entry.id   AF-A0A5P9P9S2-F1
#
_cell.length_a   1.000
_cell.length_b   1.000
_cell.length_c   1.000
_cell.angle_alpha   90.00
_cell.angle_beta   90.00
_cell.angle_gamma   90.00
#
_symmetry.space_group_name_H-M   'P 1'
#
loop_
_entity.id
_entity.type
_entity.pdbx_description
1 polymer ?
#
loop_
_entity_poly.entity_id
_entity_poly.type
_entity_poly.pdbx_seq_one_letter_code
_entity_poly.pdbx_strand_id
1 'polypeptide(L)'
;MDSIPYKLRRNKVNEGREQVPFFLRDHVIDAEAELQDNLEERLGENVYKSDYREAAMVVAQRNPELIASVLREWGYDLESSQ
;
A
#
# COMPACT_ATOMS: atom_id res chain seq x y z
N MET A 1 14.92 -21.33 7.45
CA MET A 1 15.93 -20.28 7.21
C MET A 1 15.20 -18.97 7.32
N ASP A 2 15.27 -18.33 8.49
CA ASP A 2 14.68 -17.00 8.65
C ASP A 2 15.51 -16.01 7.84
N SER A 3 14.96 -15.60 6.70
CA SER A 3 15.58 -14.58 5.87
C SER A 3 15.57 -13.26 6.63
N ILE A 4 16.73 -12.60 6.71
CA ILE A 4 16.87 -11.25 7.27
C ILE A 4 15.78 -10.33 6.68
N PRO A 5 15.02 -9.57 7.51
CA PRO A 5 13.99 -8.65 7.04
C PRO A 5 14.48 -7.71 5.94
N TYR A 6 13.61 -7.41 4.95
CA TYR A 6 13.99 -6.64 3.76
C TYR A 6 14.66 -5.29 4.06
N LYS A 7 14.16 -4.54 5.06
CA LYS A 7 14.75 -3.26 5.49
C LYS A 7 16.20 -3.38 5.95
N LEU A 8 16.57 -4.51 6.58
CA LEU A 8 17.90 -4.75 7.14
C LEU A 8 18.92 -5.28 6.12
N ARG A 9 18.46 -5.75 4.95
CA ARG A 9 19.34 -6.32 3.92
C ARG A 9 19.65 -5.40 2.73
N ARG A 10 18.98 -4.25 2.62
CA ARG A 10 19.12 -3.34 1.47
C ARG A 10 20.01 -2.14 1.78
N ASN A 11 20.67 -1.61 0.76
CA ASN A 11 21.47 -0.38 0.86
C ASN A 11 20.66 0.87 0.48
N LYS A 12 19.64 0.72 -0.38
CA LYS A 12 18.74 1.80 -0.81
C LYS A 12 17.28 1.39 -0.71
N VAL A 13 16.41 2.36 -0.49
CA VAL A 13 14.96 2.13 -0.39
C VAL A 13 14.37 1.53 -1.67
N ASN A 14 14.93 1.82 -2.85
CA ASN A 14 14.43 1.32 -4.13
C ASN A 14 15.09 0.02 -4.62
N GLU A 15 15.96 -0.58 -3.82
CA GLU A 15 16.75 -1.74 -4.24
C GLU A 15 15.88 -2.98 -4.45
N GLY A 16 15.89 -3.55 -5.67
CA GLY A 16 15.07 -4.71 -6.04
C GLY A 16 13.61 -4.39 -6.35
N ARG A 17 13.27 -3.11 -6.59
CA ARG A 17 11.93 -2.66 -6.98
C ARG A 17 11.89 -2.24 -8.45
N GLU A 18 10.82 -2.60 -9.14
CA GLU A 18 10.48 -2.04 -10.45
C GLU A 18 9.58 -0.80 -10.28
N GLN A 19 9.74 0.19 -11.16
CA GLN A 19 8.87 1.37 -11.15
C GLN A 19 7.55 1.04 -11.84
N VAL A 20 6.44 1.14 -11.11
CA VAL A 20 5.09 0.92 -11.63
C VAL A 20 4.28 2.21 -11.52
N PRO A 21 3.94 2.89 -12.63
CA PRO A 21 3.10 4.07 -12.60
C PRO A 21 1.61 3.68 -12.47
N PHE A 22 0.86 4.36 -11.60
CA PHE A 22 -0.59 4.25 -11.51
C PHE A 22 -1.21 5.62 -11.17
N PHE A 23 -2.45 5.82 -11.60
CA PHE A 23 -3.21 7.05 -11.35
C PHE A 23 -4.06 6.89 -10.09
N LEU A 24 -4.00 7.90 -9.21
CA LEU A 24 -4.80 7.98 -8.00
C LEU A 24 -5.64 9.26 -8.03
N ARG A 25 -6.81 9.21 -7.38
CA ARG A 25 -7.63 10.39 -7.12
C ARG A 25 -6.99 11.21 -6.00
N ASP A 26 -7.15 12.53 -6.02
CA ASP A 26 -6.49 13.47 -5.09
C ASP A 26 -6.69 13.10 -3.62
N HIS A 27 -7.92 12.80 -3.19
CA HIS A 27 -8.20 12.42 -1.80
C HIS A 27 -7.44 11.15 -1.35
N VAL A 28 -7.12 10.24 -2.27
CA VAL A 28 -6.32 9.04 -1.95
C VAL A 28 -4.85 9.42 -1.75
N ILE A 29 -4.35 10.38 -2.52
CA ILE A 29 -2.99 10.91 -2.39
C ILE A 29 -2.85 11.67 -1.08
N ASP A 30 -3.84 12.49 -0.72
CA ASP A 30 -3.84 13.30 0.50
C ASP A 30 -3.86 12.42 1.76
N ALA A 31 -4.64 11.32 1.74
CA ALA A 31 -4.71 10.36 2.83
C ALA A 31 -3.40 9.57 3.07
N GLU A 32 -2.46 9.59 2.12
CA GLU A 32 -1.18 8.89 2.30
C GLU A 32 -0.31 9.50 3.41
N ALA A 33 -0.39 10.81 3.62
CA ALA A 33 0.37 11.48 4.67
C ALA A 33 -0.10 11.00 6.06
N GLU A 34 -1.42 10.97 6.26
CA GLU A 34 -2.03 10.46 7.48
C GLU A 34 -1.68 8.98 7.72
N LEU A 35 -1.73 8.15 6.68
CA LEU A 35 -1.31 6.75 6.78
C LEU A 35 0.16 6.63 7.21
N GLN A 36 1.05 7.43 6.62
CA GLN A 36 2.47 7.40 6.96
C GLN A 36 2.69 7.81 8.42
N ASP A 37 2.10 8.92 8.87
CA ASP A 37 2.22 9.39 10.26
C ASP A 37 1.75 8.33 11.27
N ASN A 38 0.61 7.69 10.99
CA ASN A 38 0.09 6.58 11.81
C ASN A 38 1.05 5.38 11.88
N LEU A 39 1.72 5.06 10.77
CA LEU A 39 2.69 3.96 10.74
C LEU A 39 3.97 4.31 11.50
N GLU A 40 4.46 5.55 11.36
CA GLU A 40 5.64 6.04 12.07
C GLU A 40 5.42 6.07 13.59
N GLU A 41 4.24 6.53 14.03
CA GLU A 41 3.85 6.50 15.44
C GLU A 41 3.82 5.06 15.99
N ARG A 42 3.22 4.12 15.25
CA ARG A 42 3.09 2.72 15.67
C ARG A 42 4.41 1.96 15.70
N LEU A 43 5.32 2.27 14.77
CA LEU A 43 6.61 1.60 14.65
C LEU A 43 7.71 2.28 15.47
N GLY A 44 7.49 3.53 15.89
CA GLY A 44 8.47 4.33 16.62
C GLY A 44 9.68 4.72 15.74
N GLU A 45 9.52 4.74 14.42
CA GLU A 45 10.57 5.08 13.47
C GLU A 45 10.00 5.62 12.14
N ASN A 46 10.84 6.33 11.38
CA ASN A 46 10.47 6.84 10.06
C ASN A 46 10.17 5.69 9.08
N VAL A 47 9.13 5.86 8.27
CA VAL A 47 8.65 4.87 7.30
C VAL A 47 8.72 5.47 5.91
N TYR A 48 9.57 4.92 5.05
CA TYR A 48 9.69 5.44 3.70
C TYR A 48 8.42 5.21 2.88
N LYS A 49 8.07 6.20 2.06
CA LYS A 49 6.91 6.16 1.17
C LYS A 49 6.84 4.91 0.28
N SER A 50 7.98 4.54 -0.31
CA SER A 50 8.06 3.34 -1.14
C SER A 50 7.84 2.05 -0.32
N ASP A 51 8.15 2.04 0.98
CA ASP A 51 7.96 0.89 1.85
C ASP A 51 6.51 0.69 2.24
N TYR A 52 5.84 1.72 2.75
CA TYR A 52 4.44 1.55 3.13
C TYR A 52 3.55 1.30 1.91
N ARG A 53 3.88 1.86 0.73
CA ARG A 53 3.15 1.57 -0.51
C ARG A 53 3.28 0.11 -0.94
N GLU A 54 4.50 -0.44 -0.89
CA GLU A 54 4.71 -1.87 -1.17
C GLU A 54 4.03 -2.74 -0.10
N ALA A 55 4.14 -2.38 1.19
CA ALA A 55 3.46 -3.09 2.27
C ALA A 55 1.93 -3.06 2.10
N ALA A 56 1.35 -1.92 1.72
CA ALA A 56 -0.07 -1.80 1.41
C ALA A 56 -0.48 -2.73 0.26
N MET A 57 0.34 -2.84 -0.78
CA MET A 57 0.11 -3.78 -1.88
C MET A 57 0.17 -5.24 -1.41
N VAL A 58 1.13 -5.60 -0.56
CA VAL A 58 1.22 -6.94 0.03
C VAL A 58 -0.01 -7.26 0.88
N VAL A 59 -0.50 -6.29 1.68
CA VAL A 59 -1.73 -6.45 2.47
C VAL A 59 -2.92 -6.62 1.53
N ALA A 60 -3.05 -5.81 0.49
CA ALA A 60 -4.13 -5.92 -0.50
C ALA A 60 -4.17 -7.28 -1.20
N GLN A 61 -3.01 -7.80 -1.60
CA GLN A 61 -2.88 -9.12 -2.24
C GLN A 61 -3.25 -10.28 -1.29
N ARG A 62 -2.98 -10.12 0.01
CA ARG A 62 -3.31 -11.13 1.04
C ARG A 62 -4.77 -11.06 1.51
N ASN A 63 -5.44 -9.94 1.30
CA ASN A 63 -6.80 -9.66 1.78
C ASN A 63 -7.68 -9.12 0.64
N PRO A 64 -7.89 -9.89 -0.44
CA PRO A 64 -8.60 -9.43 -1.64
C PRO A 64 -10.04 -9.00 -1.37
N GLU A 65 -10.68 -9.54 -0.34
CA GLU A 65 -12.05 -9.19 0.10
C GLU A 65 -12.18 -7.73 0.58
N LEU A 66 -11.14 -7.18 1.20
CA LEU A 66 -11.12 -5.77 1.60
C LEU A 66 -11.08 -4.87 0.36
N ILE A 67 -10.30 -5.26 -0.64
CA ILE A 67 -10.23 -4.55 -1.93
C ILE A 67 -11.56 -4.67 -2.67
N ALA A 68 -12.16 -5.86 -2.70
CA ALA A 68 -13.46 -6.06 -3.32
C ALA A 68 -14.54 -5.17 -2.68
N SER A 69 -14.50 -4.96 -1.36
CA SER A 69 -15.45 -4.08 -0.67
C SER A 69 -15.31 -2.63 -1.12
N VAL A 70 -14.09 -2.10 -1.21
CA VAL A 70 -13.81 -0.75 -1.74
C VAL A 70 -14.24 -0.63 -3.20
N LEU A 71 -13.95 -1.64 -4.02
CA LEU A 71 -14.38 -1.66 -5.42
C LEU A 71 -15.91 -1.67 -5.54
N ARG A 72 -16.63 -2.41 -4.68
CA ARG A 72 -18.10 -2.39 -4.66
C ARG A 72 -18.66 -1.02 -4.30
N GLU A 73 -18.04 -0.31 -3.36
CA GLU A 73 -18.41 1.09 -3.07
C GLU A 73 -18.21 2.00 -4.29
N TRP A 74 -17.23 1.69 -5.15
CA TRP A 74 -17.02 2.39 -6.41
C TRP A 74 -17.93 1.89 -7.54
N GLY A 75 -18.78 0.91 -7.27
CA GLY A 75 -19.80 0.40 -8.20
C GLY A 75 -19.42 -0.85 -8.97
N TYR A 76 -18.30 -1.52 -8.65
CA TYR A 76 -18.06 -2.88 -9.14
C TYR A 76 -19.10 -3.85 -8.54
N ASP A 77 -19.42 -4.96 -9.23
CA ASP A 77 -20.44 -5.95 -8.80
C ASP A 77 -21.88 -5.40 -8.76
N LEU A 78 -22.09 -4.13 -9.11
CA LEU A 78 -23.40 -3.62 -9.47
C LEU A 78 -23.65 -4.08 -10.91
N GLU A 79 -24.46 -5.13 -11.09
CA GLU A 79 -25.06 -5.35 -12.41
C GLU A 79 -25.78 -4.06 -12.79
N SER A 80 -25.33 -3.41 -13.86
CA SER A 80 -26.12 -2.39 -14.54
C SER A 80 -27.36 -3.10 -15.06
N SER A 81 -28.38 -3.24 -14.21
CA SER A 81 -29.74 -3.53 -14.62
C SER A 81 -30.22 -2.32 -15.41
N GLN A 82 -29.84 -2.28 -16.69
CA GLN A 82 -30.50 -1.52 -17.75
C GLN A 82 -30.98 -2.51 -18.80
#